data_AF-A0A7V2UKN6-F1
#
_entry.id   AF-A0A7V2UKN6-F1
#
_cell.length_a   1.000
_cell.length_b   1.000
_cell.length_c   1.000
_cell.angle_alpha   90.00
_cell.angle_beta   90.00
_cell.angle_gamma   90.00
#
_symmetry.space_group_name_H-M   'P 1'
#
loop_
_entity.id
_entity.type
_entity.pdbx_description
1 polymer ?
#
loop_
_entity_poly.entity_id
_entity_poly.type
_entity_poly.pdbx_seq_one_letter_code
_entity_poly.pdbx_strand_id
1 'polypeptide(L)' 'MDNKDPSAQPDPLQRKANWRKQLVEERLHLEDRLARNDALQRVMRVWLVDRPDVVIGAYWPIKGEFDPLPALFR' A
#
# COMPACT_ATOMS: atom_id res chain seq x y z
N MET A 1 39.15 6.73 -5.77
CA MET A 1 38.06 5.75 -5.68
C MET A 1 37.50 5.88 -4.27
N ASP A 2 36.38 6.60 -4.10
CA ASP A 2 35.76 6.80 -2.79
C ASP A 2 35.13 5.49 -2.34
N ASN A 3 35.89 4.71 -1.59
CA ASN A 3 35.41 3.47 -1.00
C ASN A 3 34.52 3.85 0.19
N LYS A 4 33.23 4.03 -0.09
CA LYS A 4 32.23 4.38 0.92
C LYS A 4 32.14 3.21 1.90
N ASP A 5 32.65 3.42 3.10
CA ASP A 5 32.71 2.43 4.17
C ASP A 5 31.33 1.76 4.35
N PRO A 6 31.22 0.42 4.22
CA PRO A 6 29.92 -0.27 4.33
C PRO A 6 29.27 -0.09 5.71
N SER A 7 30.05 0.35 6.72
CA SER A 7 29.57 0.72 8.06
C SER A 7 28.83 2.07 8.13
N ALA A 8 28.88 2.89 7.07
CA ALA A 8 28.20 4.20 7.02
C ALA A 8 26.71 4.10 6.66
N GLN A 9 26.20 2.89 6.37
CA GLN A 9 24.77 2.69 6.16
C GLN A 9 24.07 2.51 7.52
N PRO A 10 22.93 3.19 7.75
CA PRO A 10 22.20 2.99 8.98
C PRO A 10 21.82 1.52 9.13
N ASP A 11 21.80 1.05 10.38
CA ASP A 11 21.34 -0.28 10.75
C ASP A 11 20.02 -0.61 10.02
N PRO A 12 19.83 -1.83 9.47
CA PRO A 12 18.62 -2.19 8.73
C PRO A 12 17.29 -1.84 9.42
N LEU A 13 17.23 -1.90 10.76
CA LEU A 13 16.02 -1.51 11.50
C LEU A 13 15.78 0.00 11.42
N GLN A 14 16.83 0.81 11.57
CA GLN A 14 16.77 2.27 11.43
C GLN A 14 16.37 2.66 10.01
N ARG A 15 16.92 2.00 8.98
CA ARG A 15 16.52 2.21 7.58
C ARG A 15 15.03 1.94 7.38
N LYS A 16 14.52 0.81 7.88
CA LYS A 16 13.10 0.46 7.79
C LYS A 16 12.22 1.46 8.53
N ALA A 17 12.65 1.93 9.69
CA ALA A 17 11.92 2.94 10.46
C ALA A 17 11.84 4.28 9.70
N ASN A 18 12.94 4.72 9.11
CA ASN A 18 13.01 5.96 8.33
C ASN A 18 12.10 5.88 7.09
N TRP A 19 12.17 4.78 6.33
CA TRP A 19 11.29 4.56 5.18
C TRP A 19 9.82 4.49 5.57
N ARG A 20 9.49 3.80 6.66
CA ARG A 20 8.10 3.76 7.14
C ARG A 20 7.59 5.17 7.44
N LYS A 21 8.40 6.00 8.11
CA LYS A 21 8.01 7.38 8.43
C LYS A 21 7.70 8.17 7.17
N GLN A 22 8.61 8.12 6.18
CA GLN A 22 8.45 8.80 4.89
C GLN A 22 7.20 8.34 4.13
N LEU A 23 7.04 7.02 3.95
CA LEU A 23 5.91 6.47 3.20
C LEU A 23 4.56 6.72 3.88
N VAL A 24 4.50 6.71 5.21
CA VAL A 24 3.27 7.07 5.93
C VAL A 24 2.93 8.54 5.73
N GLU A 25 3.92 9.43 5.76
CA GLU A 25 3.73 10.85 5.51
C GLU A 25 3.20 11.09 4.08
N GLU A 26 3.86 10.51 3.07
CA GLU A 26 3.41 10.56 1.68
C GLU A 26 1.97 10.04 1.52
N ARG A 27 1.66 8.88 2.12
CA ARG A 27 0.31 8.30 2.08
C ARG A 27 -0.74 9.22 2.69
N LEU A 28 -0.41 9.92 3.78
CA LEU A 28 -1.32 10.85 4.44
C LEU A 28 -1.57 12.13 3.61
N HIS A 29 -0.63 12.50 2.74
CA HIS A 29 -0.66 13.70 1.91
C HIS A 29 -1.02 13.41 0.44
N LEU A 30 -1.48 12.18 0.13
CA LEU A 30 -1.88 11.81 -1.21
C LEU A 30 -3.27 12.38 -1.54
N GLU A 31 -3.32 13.54 -2.18
CA GLU A 31 -4.56 14.30 -2.41
C GLU A 31 -5.56 13.56 -3.31
N ASP A 32 -5.09 12.89 -4.35
CA ASP A 32 -5.92 12.14 -5.32
C ASP A 32 -6.24 10.70 -4.86
N ARG A 33 -6.00 10.37 -3.59
CA ARG A 33 -6.19 9.01 -3.04
C ARG A 33 -7.55 8.39 -3.32
N LEU A 34 -8.63 9.18 -3.28
CA LEU A 34 -9.98 8.67 -3.48
C LEU A 34 -10.21 8.23 -4.93
N ALA A 35 -9.72 9.03 -5.89
CA ALA A 35 -9.78 8.68 -7.31
C ALA A 35 -8.95 7.44 -7.61
N ARG A 36 -7.75 7.34 -7.01
CA ARG A 36 -6.90 6.13 -7.13
C ARG A 36 -7.55 4.90 -6.52
N ASN A 37 -8.20 5.04 -5.35
CA ASN A 37 -8.94 3.95 -4.73
C ASN A 37 -10.06 3.46 -5.65
N ASP A 38 -10.87 4.36 -6.21
CA ASP A 38 -11.96 3.97 -7.11
C ASP A 38 -11.42 3.28 -8.37
N ALA A 39 -10.34 3.79 -8.96
CA ALA A 39 -9.68 3.15 -10.11
C ALA A 39 -9.20 1.72 -9.78
N LEU A 40 -8.53 1.53 -8.65
CA LEU A 40 -8.08 0.21 -8.20
C LEU A 40 -9.25 -0.72 -7.89
N GLN A 41 -10.32 -0.22 -7.28
CA GLN A 41 -11.53 -1.00 -7.02
C GLN A 41 -12.18 -1.50 -8.33
N ARG A 42 -12.20 -0.68 -9.39
CA ARG A 42 -12.71 -1.12 -10.71
C ARG A 42 -11.87 -2.26 -11.30
N VAL A 43 -10.54 -2.14 -11.27
CA VAL A 43 -9.64 -3.20 -11.73
C VAL A 43 -9.84 -4.48 -10.92
N MET A 44 -9.96 -4.34 -9.60
CA MET A 44 -10.19 -5.46 -8.69
C MET A 44 -11.53 -6.14 -8.97
N ARG A 45 -12.62 -5.39 -9.18
CA ARG A 45 -13.93 -5.95 -9.56
C ARG A 45 -13.85 -6.78 -10.83
N VAL A 46 -13.20 -6.28 -11.87
CA VAL A 46 -12.99 -7.02 -13.14
C VAL A 46 -12.23 -8.32 -12.88
N TRP A 47 -11.15 -8.26 -12.11
CA TRP A 47 -10.35 -9.43 -11.77
C TRP A 47 -11.12 -10.48 -10.95
N LEU A 48 -12.12 -10.05 -10.18
CA LEU A 48 -12.96 -10.93 -9.36
C LEU A 48 -14.12 -11.60 -10.12
N VAL A 49 -14.44 -11.18 -11.35
CA VAL A 49 -15.59 -11.71 -12.10
C VAL A 49 -15.47 -13.21 -12.35
N ASP A 50 -14.32 -13.66 -12.84
CA ASP A 50 -14.10 -15.06 -13.23
C ASP A 50 -13.49 -15.90 -12.09
N ARG A 51 -13.48 -15.36 -10.87
CA ARG A 51 -12.88 -16.03 -9.70
C ARG A 51 -13.89 -17.01 -9.08
N PRO A 52 -13.56 -18.32 -8.99
CA PRO A 52 -14.44 -19.29 -8.34
C PRO A 52 -14.41 -19.21 -6.80
N ASP A 53 -13.51 -18.39 -6.24
CA ASP A 53 -13.35 -18.21 -4.80
C ASP A 53 -14.64 -17.67 -4.15
N VAL A 54 -15.16 -18.42 -3.18
CA VAL A 54 -16.39 -18.09 -2.43
C VAL A 54 -16.11 -17.40 -1.08
N VAL A 55 -14.86 -17.38 -0.62
CA VAL A 55 -14.42 -16.65 0.58
C VAL A 55 -13.20 -15.83 0.23
N ILE A 56 -13.23 -14.53 0.59
CA ILE A 56 -12.11 -13.62 0.37
C ILE A 56 -11.73 -12.97 1.69
N GLY A 57 -10.48 -13.15 2.12
CA GLY A 57 -9.92 -12.46 3.28
C GLY A 57 -9.45 -11.06 2.90
N ALA A 58 -9.81 -10.06 3.71
CA ALA A 58 -9.33 -8.69 3.56
C ALA A 58 -8.99 -8.09 4.92
N TYR A 59 -8.08 -7.12 4.91
CA TYR A 59 -7.78 -6.30 6.07
C TYR A 59 -8.79 -5.14 6.16
N TRP A 60 -8.94 -4.58 7.36
CA TRP A 60 -9.68 -3.33 7.54
C TRP A 60 -8.74 -2.15 7.32
N PRO A 61 -8.99 -1.26 6.35
CA PRO A 61 -8.05 -0.19 6.02
C PRO A 61 -7.98 0.87 7.11
N ILE A 62 -6.77 1.39 7.34
CA ILE A 62 -6.55 2.55 8.21
C ILE A 62 -6.44 3.85 7.40
N LYS A 63 -6.35 4.99 8.10
CA LYS A 63 -6.33 6.31 7.47
C LYS A 63 -5.27 6.41 6.37
N GLY A 64 -5.74 6.75 5.17
CA GLY A 64 -4.91 6.98 3.98
C GLY A 64 -4.61 5.72 3.18
N GLU A 65 -5.02 4.53 3.62
CA GLU A 65 -4.82 3.31 2.85
C GLU A 65 -5.85 3.12 1.73
N PHE A 66 -5.51 2.22 0.81
CA PHE A 66 -6.46 1.67 -0.13
C PHE A 66 -7.57 0.93 0.62
N ASP A 67 -8.82 1.17 0.22
CA ASP A 67 -9.99 0.48 0.74
C ASP A 67 -10.49 -0.56 -0.27
N PRO A 68 -10.23 -1.87 -0.05
CA PRO A 68 -10.68 -2.94 -0.93
C PRO A 68 -12.14 -3.34 -0.68
N LEU A 69 -12.72 -3.00 0.49
CA LEU A 69 -13.99 -3.57 0.94
C LEU A 69 -15.15 -3.28 -0.03
N PRO A 70 -15.27 -2.08 -0.63
CA PRO A 70 -16.31 -1.80 -1.63
C PRO A 70 -16.20 -2.63 -2.91
N ALA A 71 -15.01 -3.19 -3.23
CA ALA A 71 -14.84 -4.06 -4.39
C ALA A 71 -15.15 -5.53 -4.09
N LEU A 72 -15.21 -5.91 -2.80
CA LEU A 72 -15.46 -7.27 -2.34
C LEU A 72 -16.93 -7.57 -2.11
N PHE A 73 -17.76 -6.53 -1.91
CA PHE A 73 -19.20 -6.69 -1.89
C PHE A 73 -19.70 -6.94 -3.33
N ARG A 74 -20.23 -8.14 -3.55
CA ARG A 74 -20.83 -8.57 -4.82
C ARG A 74 -22.32 -8.25 -4.82
#